data_AF-A0A540MVB1-F1
#
_entry.id   AF-A0A540MVB1-F1
#
_cell.length_a   1.000
_cell.length_b   1.000
_cell.length_c   1.000
_cell.angle_alpha   90.00
_cell.angle_beta   90.00
_cell.angle_gamma   90.00
#
_symmetry.space_group_name_H-M   'P 1'
#
loop_
_entity.id
_entity.type
_entity.pdbx_description
1 polymer ?
#
loop_
_entity_poly.entity_id
_entity_poly.type
_entity_poly.pdbx_seq_one_letter_code
_entity_poly.pdbx_strand_id
1 'polypeptide(L)' 'MEDPVNLNHVAEMVHKQQIASINEFEITHDSSTNTWQVVGSGLQRFAHMTNWSGKFKLQYNG' A
#
# COMPACT_ATOMS: atom_id res chain seq x y z
N MET A 1 26.13 17.96 0.32
CA MET A 1 25.26 18.40 -0.79
C MET A 1 24.34 17.23 -1.05
N GLU A 2 23.06 17.36 -0.70
CA GLU A 2 22.11 16.27 -0.94
C GLU A 2 21.76 16.25 -2.43
N ASP A 3 22.03 15.12 -3.08
CA ASP A 3 21.83 14.94 -4.51
C ASP A 3 20.35 15.14 -4.89
N PRO A 4 20.03 16.11 -5.77
CA PRO A 4 18.65 16.38 -6.21
C PRO A 4 17.98 15.20 -6.94
N VAL A 5 18.76 14.18 -7.31
CA VAL A 5 18.29 12.94 -7.92
C VAL A 5 17.35 12.15 -6.99
N ASN A 6 17.51 12.25 -5.67
CA ASN A 6 16.69 11.50 -4.71
C ASN A 6 15.27 12.08 -4.56
N LEU A 7 15.16 13.42 -4.52
CA LEU A 7 13.89 14.14 -4.36
C LEU A 7 12.91 13.88 -5.52
N ASN A 8 13.44 13.80 -6.75
CA ASN A 8 12.61 13.54 -7.93
C ASN A 8 12.08 12.10 -7.93
N HIS A 9 12.89 11.14 -7.47
CA HIS A 9 12.49 9.75 -7.34
C HIS A 9 11.37 9.56 -6.31
N VAL A 10 11.48 10.21 -5.15
CA VAL A 10 10.44 10.20 -4.11
C VAL A 10 9.14 10.84 -4.64
N ALA A 11 9.24 11.97 -5.35
CA ALA A 11 8.08 12.63 -5.96
C ALA A 11 7.36 11.73 -6.98
N GLU A 12 8.11 11.04 -7.83
CA GLU A 12 7.54 10.07 -8.78
C GLU A 12 6.85 8.90 -8.09
N MET A 13 7.43 8.37 -7.01
CA MET A 13 6.82 7.29 -6.23
C MET A 13 5.52 7.73 -5.56
N VAL A 14 5.51 8.93 -4.96
CA VAL A 14 4.31 9.52 -4.34
C VAL A 14 3.23 9.76 -5.38
N HIS A 15 3.60 10.28 -6.56
CA HIS A 15 2.65 10.52 -7.64
C HIS A 15 2.04 9.21 -8.16
N LYS A 16 2.85 8.16 -8.37
CA LYS A 16 2.36 6.82 -8.75
C LYS A 16 1.38 6.26 -7.72
N GLN A 17 1.67 6.41 -6.43
CA GLN A 17 0.76 6.00 -5.37
C GLN A 17 -0.53 6.82 -5.34
N GLN A 18 -0.47 8.14 -5.61
CA GLN A 18 -1.66 8.99 -5.65
C GLN A 18 -2.61 8.66 -6.80
N ILE A 19 -2.10 8.16 -7.92
CA ILE A 19 -2.93 7.82 -9.10
C ILE A 19 -3.27 6.32 -9.19
N ALA A 20 -2.62 5.47 -8.40
CA ALA A 20 -2.83 4.02 -8.39
C ALA A 20 -4.31 3.67 -8.20
N SER A 21 -4.80 2.67 -8.94
CA SER A 21 -6.19 2.23 -8.77
C SER A 21 -6.37 1.68 -7.35
N ILE A 22 -7.49 1.99 -6.69
CA ILE A 22 -7.79 1.45 -5.35
C ILE A 22 -7.76 -0.09 -5.37
N ASN A 23 -8.09 -0.70 -6.51
CA ASN A 23 -8.12 -2.14 -6.70
C ASN A 23 -6.75 -2.77 -7.02
N GLU A 24 -5.68 -1.98 -7.06
CA GLU A 24 -4.32 -2.46 -7.34
C GLU A 24 -3.68 -3.01 -6.06
N PHE A 25 -4.09 -4.24 -5.70
CA PHE A 25 -3.58 -4.99 -4.56
C PHE A 25 -3.62 -6.50 -4.80
N GLU A 26 -2.77 -7.22 -4.07
CA GLU A 26 -2.72 -8.67 -4.02
C GLU A 26 -2.97 -9.14 -2.59
N ILE A 27 -3.68 -10.27 -2.49
CA ILE A 27 -3.96 -10.95 -1.22
C ILE A 27 -3.27 -12.31 -1.26
N THR A 28 -2.36 -12.55 -0.33
CA THR A 28 -1.66 -13.84 -0.19
C THR A 28 -1.92 -14.44 1.17
N HIS A 29 -2.24 -15.73 1.20
CA HIS A 29 -2.41 -16.48 2.44
C HIS A 29 -1.10 -17.20 2.81
N ASP A 30 -0.57 -16.89 3.98
CA ASP A 30 0.50 -17.66 4.60
C ASP A 30 -0.11 -18.70 5.54
N SER A 31 -0.16 -19.94 5.07
CA SER A 31 -0.71 -21.09 5.82
C SER A 31 0.16 -21.50 7.01
N SER A 32 1.44 -21.10 7.05
CA SER A 32 2.34 -21.43 8.16
C SER A 32 2.05 -20.59 9.40
N THR A 33 1.59 -19.36 9.21
CA THR A 33 1.22 -18.42 10.27
C THR A 33 -0.29 -18.21 10.38
N ASN A 34 -1.06 -18.81 9.47
CA ASN A 34 -2.50 -18.59 9.28
C ASN A 34 -2.83 -17.08 9.15
N THR A 35 -1.97 -16.35 8.44
CA THR A 35 -2.13 -14.91 8.22
C THR A 35 -2.44 -14.60 6.76
N TRP A 36 -3.26 -13.58 6.55
CA TRP A 36 -3.54 -13.02 5.24
C TRP A 36 -2.76 -11.72 5.10
N GLN A 37 -1.89 -11.66 4.11
CA GLN A 37 -1.14 -10.47 3.75
C GLN A 37 -1.84 -9.77 2.58
N VAL A 38 -2.01 -8.47 2.69
CA VAL A 38 -2.56 -7.63 1.62
C VAL A 38 -1.50 -6.59 1.28
N VAL A 39 -1.03 -6.60 0.05
CA VAL A 39 0.05 -5.71 -0.41
C VAL A 39 -0.38 -5.08 -1.73
N GLY A 40 -0.19 -3.77 -1.87
CA GLY A 40 -0.57 -3.07 -3.10
C GLY A 40 -0.54 -1.56 -3.00
N SER A 41 -0.32 -0.91 -4.15
CA SER A 41 -0.34 0.55 -4.29
C SER A 41 -1.74 1.13 -4.04
N GLY A 42 -2.81 0.39 -4.36
CA GLY A 42 -4.19 0.75 -4.05
C GLY A 42 -4.49 0.78 -2.55
N LEU A 43 -4.00 -0.19 -1.79
CA LEU A 43 -4.14 -0.21 -0.33
C LEU A 43 -3.37 0.94 0.33
N GLN A 44 -2.15 1.21 -0.15
CA GLN A 44 -1.33 2.30 0.35
C GLN A 44 -2.00 3.66 0.05
N ARG A 45 -2.57 3.84 -1.14
CA ARG A 45 -3.36 5.02 -1.50
C ARG A 45 -4.57 5.20 -0.58
N PHE A 46 -5.31 4.12 -0.30
CA PHE A 46 -6.45 4.16 0.62
C PHE A 46 -6.04 4.61 2.02
N ALA A 47 -4.94 4.06 2.57
CA ALA A 47 -4.43 4.45 3.88
C ALA A 47 -4.04 5.94 3.92
N HIS A 48 -3.37 6.43 2.87
CA HIS A 48 -3.05 7.85 2.73
C HIS A 48 -4.29 8.73 2.65
N MET A 49 -5.31 8.33 1.88
CA MET A 49 -6.56 9.08 1.74
C MET A 49 -7.38 9.14 3.04
N THR A 50 -7.28 8.10 3.88
CA THR A 50 -8.07 7.97 5.12
C THR A 50 -7.30 8.37 6.38
N ASN A 51 -6.04 8.82 6.24
CA ASN A 51 -5.11 9.09 7.33
C ASN A 51 -4.99 7.91 8.31
N TRP A 52 -5.03 6.69 7.77
CA TRP A 52 -5.05 5.47 8.54
C TRP A 52 -3.62 4.99 8.84
N SER A 53 -3.31 4.75 10.11
CA SER A 53 -1.99 4.27 10.58
C SER A 53 -2.01 2.86 11.20
N GLY A 54 -3.15 2.16 11.10
CA GLY A 54 -3.35 0.83 11.70
C GLY A 54 -3.03 -0.34 10.75
N LYS A 55 -3.08 -1.57 11.28
CA LYS A 55 -2.99 -2.79 10.46
C LYS A 55 -4.36 -3.17 9.90
N PHE A 56 -4.42 -3.46 8.60
CA PHE A 56 -5.61 -4.04 7.97
C PHE A 56 -5.73 -5.52 8.34
N LYS A 57 -6.94 -5.94 8.73
CA LYS A 57 -7.30 -7.36 8.86
C LYS A 57 -8.51 -7.60 7.99
N LEU A 58 -8.36 -8.45 6.98
CA LEU A 58 -9.49 -8.94 6.22
C LEU A 58 -10.27 -9.93 7.10
N GLN A 59 -11.58 -9.72 7.22
CA GLN A 59 -12.50 -10.69 7.82
C GLN A 59 -13.41 -11.18 6.71
N TYR A 60 -13.48 -12.50 6.55
CA TYR A 60 -14.47 -13.13 5.69
C TYR A 60 -15.78 -13.24 6.45
N ASN A 61 -16.79 -12.47 6.05
CA ASN A 61 -18.15 -12.61 6.53
C ASN A 61 -18.84 -13.59 5.59
N GLY A 62 -18.92 -14.86 6.01
CA GLY A 62 -19.65 -15.90 5.30
C GLY A 62 -21.14 -15.63 5.20
#